data_AF-A0A6C2YS14-F1
#
_entry.id   AF-A0A6C2YS14-F1
#
_cell.length_a   1.000
_cell.length_b   1.000
_cell.length_c   1.000
_cell.angle_alpha   90.00
_cell.angle_beta   90.00
_cell.angle_gamma   90.00
#
_symmetry.space_group_name_H-M   'P 1'
#
loop_
_entity.id
_entity.type
_entity.pdbx_description
1 polymer ?
#
loop_
_entity_poly.entity_id
_entity_poly.type
_entity_poly.pdbx_seq_one_letter_code
_entity_poly.pdbx_strand_id
1 'polypeptide(L)'
;MYTSLDRIDIVTQGPDGRHRFIQTDHRSPEEIEQEPELSVLYALIRILNPRRATLEGVEDPIVVYHTQHPLPRYMRQTIRSAGGELMLNSEIEPWNEGDVALDMDAILESTMESLAEWLRETYHLTPDVAGLSKLEHLLAERSPNSESDEVNYWASVIYLGCYTGELIRKGIGGQWITCDSGTLPIALETTFREEPATVNPLGKAIKRFDNGPDDSPVGLVKMLLSQTIPPQSEPTGGS
;
A
#
# COMPACT_ATOMS: atom_id res chain seq x y z
N MET A 1 6.47 -13.12 13.45
CA MET A 1 5.95 -11.75 13.41
C MET A 1 4.67 -11.82 12.60
N TYR A 2 3.50 -11.60 13.21
CA TYR A 2 2.22 -11.67 12.51
C TYR A 2 1.98 -10.32 11.85
N THR A 3 2.17 -10.25 10.54
CA THR A 3 1.93 -9.02 9.79
C THR A 3 1.09 -9.28 8.56
N SER A 4 0.08 -10.14 8.71
CA SER A 4 -0.94 -10.32 7.68
C SER A 4 -1.55 -8.97 7.34
N LEU A 5 -1.60 -8.63 6.06
CA LEU A 5 -2.25 -7.41 5.58
C LEU A 5 -3.67 -7.66 5.07
N ASP A 6 -4.05 -8.93 4.88
CA ASP A 6 -5.30 -9.39 4.30
C ASP A 6 -6.28 -9.98 5.34
N ARG A 7 -5.96 -9.93 6.64
CA ARG A 7 -6.72 -10.60 7.71
C ARG A 7 -6.96 -9.71 8.92
N ILE A 8 -7.95 -10.11 9.72
CA ILE A 8 -8.19 -9.54 11.05
C ILE A 8 -7.59 -10.47 12.09
N ASP A 9 -6.69 -9.95 12.93
CA ASP A 9 -6.02 -10.80 13.94
C ASP A 9 -7.01 -11.26 15.01
N ILE A 10 -7.80 -10.32 15.55
CA ILE A 10 -8.76 -10.60 16.63
C ILE A 10 -10.05 -9.82 16.39
N VAL A 11 -11.18 -10.53 16.47
CA VAL A 11 -12.52 -9.94 16.49
C VAL A 11 -13.08 -10.08 17.90
N THR A 12 -13.48 -8.97 18.51
CA THR A 12 -14.13 -8.94 19.82
C THR A 12 -15.30 -7.96 19.82
N GLN A 13 -16.12 -7.99 20.87
CA GLN A 13 -17.20 -7.03 21.08
C GLN A 13 -16.85 -6.15 22.29
N GLY A 14 -16.93 -4.84 22.10
CA GLY A 14 -16.71 -3.87 23.17
C GLY A 14 -17.87 -3.82 24.17
N PRO A 15 -17.68 -3.20 25.34
CA PRO A 15 -18.76 -2.96 26.30
C PRO A 15 -19.88 -2.07 25.74
N ASP A 16 -19.60 -1.28 24.70
CA ASP A 16 -20.54 -0.46 23.95
C ASP A 16 -21.35 -1.26 22.91
N GLY A 17 -21.17 -2.58 22.84
CA GLY A 17 -21.85 -3.47 21.90
C GLY A 17 -21.29 -3.42 20.47
N ARG A 18 -20.34 -2.53 20.18
CA ARG A 18 -19.70 -2.44 18.85
C ARG A 18 -18.61 -3.48 18.70
N HIS A 19 -18.46 -4.00 17.48
CA HIS A 19 -17.35 -4.88 17.16
C HIS A 19 -16.04 -4.11 17.13
N ARG A 20 -14.99 -4.73 17.66
CA ARG A 20 -13.62 -4.24 17.66
C ARG A 20 -12.76 -5.23 16.88
N PHE A 21 -12.12 -4.74 15.83
CA PHE A 21 -11.15 -5.50 15.04
C PHE A 21 -9.76 -5.06 15.48
N ILE A 22 -9.05 -5.93 16.18
CA ILE A 22 -7.72 -5.63 16.71
C ILE A 22 -6.67 -6.09 15.70
N GLN A 23 -5.70 -5.22 15.47
CA GLN A 23 -4.60 -5.37 14.53
C GLN A 23 -3.31 -5.17 15.29
N THR A 24 -2.53 -6.23 15.46
CA THR A 24 -1.31 -6.22 16.26
C THR A 24 -0.09 -5.82 15.44
N ASP A 25 0.78 -4.99 16.02
CA ASP A 25 2.10 -4.68 15.52
C ASP A 25 3.12 -4.92 16.65
N HIS A 26 4.03 -5.85 16.40
CA HIS A 26 5.04 -6.28 17.37
C HIS A 26 6.41 -5.63 17.13
N ARG A 27 6.53 -4.75 16.13
CA ARG A 27 7.78 -4.09 15.80
C ARG A 27 8.18 -3.08 16.87
N SER A 28 9.47 -2.95 17.13
CA SER A 28 10.02 -1.90 17.96
C SER A 28 9.95 -0.54 17.26
N PRO A 29 10.06 0.57 17.99
CA PRO A 29 10.15 1.90 17.38
C PRO A 29 11.31 2.00 16.39
N GLU A 30 12.45 1.38 16.69
CA GLU A 30 13.63 1.37 15.82
C GLU A 30 13.39 0.60 14.52
N GLU A 31 12.70 -0.53 14.57
CA GLU A 31 12.31 -1.28 13.37
C GLU A 31 11.33 -0.47 12.49
N ILE A 32 10.39 0.24 13.13
CA ILE A 32 9.46 1.13 12.44
C ILE A 32 10.20 2.30 11.76
N GLU A 33 11.16 2.91 12.47
CA GLU A 33 11.94 4.05 11.98
C GLU A 33 12.97 3.69 10.89
N GLN A 34 13.37 2.42 10.79
CA GLN A 34 14.24 1.94 9.71
C GLN A 34 13.56 1.96 8.34
N GLU A 35 12.24 1.74 8.32
CA GLU A 35 11.42 1.73 7.10
C GLU A 35 10.13 2.52 7.32
N PRO A 36 10.20 3.85 7.43
CA PRO A 36 9.07 4.66 7.89
C PRO A 36 7.91 4.63 6.89
N GLU A 37 8.18 4.70 5.59
CA GLU A 37 7.13 4.66 4.56
C GLU A 37 6.44 3.30 4.49
N LEU A 38 7.21 2.20 4.58
CA LEU A 38 6.62 0.86 4.63
C LEU A 38 5.73 0.72 5.88
N SER A 39 6.20 1.22 7.02
CA SER A 39 5.47 1.19 8.27
C SER A 39 4.15 1.98 8.21
N VAL A 40 4.15 3.15 7.56
CA VAL A 40 2.93 3.93 7.30
C VAL A 40 1.96 3.12 6.44
N LEU A 41 2.41 2.54 5.32
CA LEU A 41 1.54 1.74 4.44
C LEU A 41 0.98 0.53 5.17
N TYR A 42 1.77 -0.15 5.99
CA TYR A 42 1.30 -1.25 6.82
C TYR A 42 0.20 -0.80 7.79
N ALA A 43 0.40 0.32 8.49
CA ALA A 43 -0.61 0.84 9.41
C ALA A 43 -1.90 1.24 8.69
N LEU A 44 -1.79 1.96 7.56
CA LEU A 44 -2.94 2.33 6.74
C LEU A 44 -3.72 1.11 6.28
N ILE A 45 -3.05 0.12 5.72
CA ILE A 45 -3.69 -1.11 5.23
C ILE A 45 -4.34 -1.88 6.36
N ARG A 46 -3.65 -2.04 7.49
CA ARG A 46 -4.18 -2.75 8.67
C ARG A 46 -5.37 -2.03 9.29
N ILE A 47 -5.57 -0.74 9.05
CA ILE A 47 -6.78 -0.03 9.51
C ILE A 47 -7.88 -0.05 8.46
N LEU A 48 -7.57 0.30 7.23
CA LEU A 48 -8.54 0.44 6.16
C LEU A 48 -9.12 -0.91 5.71
N ASN A 49 -8.29 -1.96 5.65
CA ASN A 49 -8.73 -3.26 5.15
C ASN A 49 -9.79 -3.92 6.06
N PRO A 50 -9.64 -3.93 7.40
CA PRO A 50 -10.69 -4.41 8.29
C PRO A 50 -11.97 -3.56 8.26
N ARG A 51 -11.88 -2.24 8.03
CA ARG A 51 -13.07 -1.36 7.97
C ARG A 51 -14.00 -1.72 6.81
N ARG A 52 -13.45 -2.21 5.70
CA ARG A 52 -14.23 -2.69 4.55
C ARG A 52 -14.62 -4.17 4.65
N ALA A 53 -14.16 -4.88 5.69
CA ALA A 53 -14.52 -6.28 5.87
C ALA A 53 -16.01 -6.41 6.17
N THR A 54 -16.72 -7.17 5.34
CA THR A 54 -18.13 -7.49 5.53
C THR A 54 -18.24 -8.75 6.37
N LEU A 55 -18.39 -8.60 7.68
CA LEU A 55 -18.75 -9.71 8.58
C LEU A 55 -20.25 -9.65 8.88
N GLU A 56 -20.93 -10.80 8.81
CA GLU A 56 -22.38 -10.88 9.03
C GLU A 56 -22.76 -10.31 10.39
N GLY A 57 -23.70 -9.35 10.40
CA GLY A 57 -24.16 -8.68 11.63
C GLY A 57 -23.18 -7.65 12.21
N VAL A 58 -22.12 -7.29 11.49
CA VAL A 58 -21.16 -6.25 11.92
C VAL A 58 -21.32 -5.01 11.04
N GLU A 59 -21.81 -3.93 11.64
CA GLU A 59 -21.86 -2.59 11.04
C GLU A 59 -20.82 -1.67 11.72
N ASP A 60 -20.09 -0.90 10.91
CA ASP A 60 -19.10 0.12 11.33
C ASP A 60 -18.19 -0.31 12.51
N PRO A 61 -17.31 -1.31 12.31
CA PRO A 61 -16.44 -1.80 13.35
C PRO A 61 -15.41 -0.74 13.76
N ILE A 62 -15.06 -0.73 15.05
CA ILE A 62 -13.91 0.03 15.54
C ILE A 62 -12.65 -0.78 15.22
N VAL A 63 -11.73 -0.19 14.47
CA VAL A 63 -10.43 -0.83 14.21
C VAL A 63 -9.41 -0.31 15.21
N VAL A 64 -8.76 -1.23 15.93
CA VAL A 64 -7.80 -0.93 16.99
C VAL A 64 -6.42 -1.38 16.55
N TYR A 65 -5.49 -0.45 16.41
CA TYR A 65 -4.07 -0.73 16.18
C TYR A 65 -3.39 -0.95 17.54
N HIS A 66 -2.97 -2.18 17.81
CA HIS A 66 -2.38 -2.59 19.09
C HIS A 66 -0.87 -2.75 18.98
N THR A 67 -0.14 -2.06 19.84
CA THR A 67 1.33 -2.08 19.93
C THR A 67 1.80 -2.37 21.35
N GLN A 68 3.01 -2.93 21.47
CA GLN A 68 3.71 -3.12 22.76
C GLN A 68 4.62 -1.93 23.11
N HIS A 69 4.89 -1.05 22.13
CA HIS A 69 5.81 0.07 22.27
C HIS A 69 5.16 1.39 21.84
N PRO A 70 5.54 2.53 22.46
CA PRO A 70 5.12 3.84 21.97
C PRO A 70 5.52 4.02 20.51
N LEU A 71 4.57 4.44 19.67
CA LEU A 71 4.81 4.66 18.25
C LEU A 71 5.38 6.07 18.00
N PRO A 72 6.26 6.22 16.98
CA PRO A 72 6.64 7.53 16.47
C PRO A 72 5.42 8.38 16.10
N ARG A 73 5.57 9.71 16.17
CA ARG A 73 4.46 10.65 15.96
C ARG A 73 3.77 10.47 14.61
N TYR A 74 4.54 10.25 13.53
CA TYR A 74 3.98 10.09 12.18
C TYR A 74 3.07 8.86 12.08
N MET A 75 3.38 7.78 12.80
CA MET A 75 2.51 6.59 12.88
C MET A 75 1.22 6.89 13.64
N ARG A 76 1.29 7.60 14.77
CA ARG A 76 0.08 8.01 15.52
C ARG A 76 -0.84 8.87 14.68
N GLN A 77 -0.29 9.83 13.94
CA GLN A 77 -1.04 10.67 13.00
C GLN A 77 -1.66 9.84 11.87
N THR A 78 -0.90 8.91 11.30
CA THR A 78 -1.39 7.99 10.26
C THR A 78 -2.58 7.16 10.75
N ILE A 79 -2.45 6.52 11.92
CA ILE A 79 -3.50 5.69 12.52
C ILE A 79 -4.77 6.51 12.76
N ARG A 80 -4.62 7.71 13.33
CA ARG A 80 -5.76 8.61 13.57
C ARG A 80 -6.42 9.08 12.27
N SER A 81 -5.62 9.39 11.24
CA SER A 81 -6.12 9.85 9.94
C SER A 81 -6.92 8.75 9.22
N ALA A 82 -6.49 7.50 9.36
CA ALA A 82 -7.21 6.33 8.84
C ALA A 82 -8.46 5.95 9.66
N GLY A 83 -8.75 6.67 10.75
CA GLY A 83 -9.90 6.41 11.62
C GLY A 83 -9.75 5.19 12.53
N GLY A 84 -8.52 4.78 12.84
CA GLY A 84 -8.21 3.76 13.83
C GLY A 84 -8.12 4.32 15.25
N GLU A 85 -8.28 3.45 16.25
CA GLU A 85 -7.89 3.70 17.65
C GLU A 85 -6.49 3.11 17.91
N LEU A 86 -5.70 3.73 18.78
CA LEU A 86 -4.41 3.19 19.20
C LEU A 86 -4.55 2.53 20.58
N MET A 87 -4.00 1.33 20.74
CA MET A 87 -3.90 0.62 22.00
C MET A 87 -2.43 0.35 22.33
N LEU A 88 -2.00 0.74 23.53
CA LEU A 88 -0.67 0.45 24.07
C LEU A 88 -0.84 -0.36 25.36
N ASN A 89 -0.15 -1.49 25.47
CA ASN A 89 -0.18 -2.33 26.68
C ASN A 89 -1.61 -2.69 27.18
N SER A 90 -2.54 -2.95 26.26
CA SER A 90 -3.97 -3.24 26.53
C SER A 90 -4.85 -2.06 26.93
N GLU A 91 -4.34 -0.84 26.92
CA GLU A 91 -5.11 0.38 27.20
C GLU A 91 -5.27 1.22 25.92
N ILE A 92 -6.45 1.81 25.72
CA ILE A 92 -6.66 2.75 24.61
C ILE A 92 -5.89 4.03 24.93
N GLU A 93 -4.97 4.38 24.04
CA GLU A 93 -4.16 5.58 24.11
C GLU A 93 -4.99 6.80 23.71
N PRO A 94 -5.10 7.83 24.57
CA PRO A 94 -5.73 9.07 24.18
C PRO A 94 -4.87 9.79 23.12
N TRP A 95 -5.54 10.51 22.22
CA TRP A 95 -4.86 11.37 21.26
C TRP A 95 -4.37 12.66 21.94
N ASN A 96 -3.10 13.00 21.72
CA ASN A 96 -2.52 14.24 22.21
C ASN A 96 -2.86 15.41 21.26
N GLU A 97 -2.69 16.66 21.72
CA GLU A 97 -2.91 17.87 20.90
C GLU A 97 -2.07 17.87 19.61
N GLY A 98 -0.87 17.27 19.65
CA GLY A 98 0.01 17.15 18.49
C GLY A 98 -0.33 16.02 17.51
N ASP A 99 -1.21 15.09 17.89
CA ASP A 99 -1.59 13.93 17.07
C ASP A 99 -2.70 14.30 16.09
N VAL A 100 -2.61 15.43 15.40
CA VAL A 100 -3.68 15.89 14.50
C VAL A 100 -3.89 14.92 13.33
N ALA A 101 -5.16 14.67 12.98
CA ALA A 101 -5.48 13.94 11.76
C ALA A 101 -5.04 14.77 10.55
N LEU A 102 -4.37 14.12 9.62
CA LEU A 102 -3.89 14.70 8.38
C LEU A 102 -4.80 14.27 7.23
N ASP A 103 -4.62 14.91 6.08
CA ASP A 103 -5.28 14.51 4.84
C ASP A 103 -4.74 13.15 4.38
N MET A 104 -5.64 12.18 4.21
CA MET A 104 -5.31 10.80 3.85
C MET A 104 -4.70 10.70 2.46
N ASP A 105 -5.19 11.50 1.52
CA ASP A 105 -4.67 11.51 0.16
C ASP A 105 -3.23 12.03 0.16
N ALA A 106 -2.94 13.08 0.92
CA ALA A 106 -1.60 13.61 1.10
C ALA A 106 -0.64 12.62 1.78
N ILE A 107 -1.11 11.86 2.79
CA ILE A 107 -0.31 10.79 3.41
C ILE A 107 0.02 9.73 2.34
N LEU A 108 -0.98 9.22 1.62
CA LEU A 108 -0.79 8.15 0.63
C LEU A 108 0.16 8.59 -0.48
N GLU A 109 -0.06 9.76 -1.07
CA GLU A 109 0.78 10.28 -2.14
C GLU A 109 2.24 10.45 -1.71
N SER A 110 2.47 11.16 -0.59
CA SER A 110 3.84 11.39 -0.11
C SER A 110 4.55 10.10 0.29
N THR A 111 3.82 9.16 0.90
CA THR A 111 4.39 7.87 1.33
C THR A 111 4.76 6.98 0.14
N MET A 112 3.88 6.89 -0.88
CA MET A 112 4.16 6.10 -2.08
C MET A 112 5.32 6.70 -2.87
N GLU A 113 5.37 8.02 -3.02
CA GLU A 113 6.47 8.69 -3.72
C GLU A 113 7.81 8.51 -2.99
N SER A 114 7.86 8.76 -1.69
CA SER A 114 9.07 8.57 -0.88
C SER A 114 9.55 7.13 -0.89
N LEU A 115 8.64 6.15 -0.79
CA LEU A 115 9.02 4.74 -0.82
C LEU A 115 9.59 4.34 -2.18
N ALA A 116 8.98 4.77 -3.29
CA ALA A 116 9.52 4.47 -4.61
C ALA A 116 10.88 5.13 -4.85
N GLU A 117 11.11 6.33 -4.32
CA GLU A 117 12.40 6.99 -4.38
C GLU A 117 13.45 6.24 -3.54
N TRP A 118 13.12 5.87 -2.31
CA TRP A 118 13.98 5.04 -1.46
C TRP A 118 14.34 3.71 -2.13
N LEU A 119 13.38 3.03 -2.76
CA LEU A 119 13.63 1.80 -3.53
C LEU A 119 14.59 2.05 -4.69
N ARG A 120 14.42 3.17 -5.39
CA ARG A 120 15.28 3.55 -6.52
C ARG A 120 16.73 3.73 -6.08
N GLU A 121 16.94 4.43 -4.97
CA GLU A 121 18.27 4.66 -4.41
C GLU A 121 18.88 3.36 -3.88
N THR A 122 18.13 2.62 -3.07
CA THR A 122 18.57 1.39 -2.40
C THR A 122 18.93 0.28 -3.37
N TYR A 123 18.14 0.09 -4.43
CA TYR A 123 18.35 -0.97 -5.42
C TYR A 123 19.01 -0.49 -6.72
N HIS A 124 19.43 0.78 -6.77
CA HIS A 124 20.01 1.43 -7.95
C HIS A 124 19.16 1.18 -9.20
N LEU A 125 17.89 1.56 -9.14
CA LEU A 125 16.92 1.34 -10.21
C LEU A 125 16.87 2.56 -11.15
N THR A 126 16.58 2.31 -12.42
CA THR A 126 16.21 3.36 -13.37
C THR A 126 14.71 3.65 -13.25
N PRO A 127 14.23 4.90 -13.38
CA PRO A 127 12.82 5.24 -13.26
C PRO A 127 12.04 4.87 -14.53
N ASP A 128 12.15 3.61 -14.96
CA ASP A 128 11.57 3.07 -16.18
C ASP A 128 11.21 1.58 -16.03
N VAL A 129 10.75 1.00 -17.12
CA VAL A 129 10.35 -0.41 -17.20
C VAL A 129 11.53 -1.37 -16.93
N ALA A 130 12.76 -0.98 -17.23
CA ALA A 130 13.95 -1.80 -16.96
C ALA A 130 14.24 -1.83 -15.45
N GLY A 131 14.10 -0.70 -14.77
CA GLY A 131 14.21 -0.63 -13.30
C GLY A 131 13.13 -1.45 -12.61
N LEU A 132 11.88 -1.38 -13.08
CA LEU A 132 10.80 -2.23 -12.55
C LEU A 132 11.09 -3.72 -12.75
N SER A 133 11.56 -4.12 -13.94
CA SER A 133 11.92 -5.52 -14.23
C SER A 133 13.05 -6.00 -13.31
N LYS A 134 14.04 -5.14 -13.04
CA LYS A 134 15.13 -5.42 -12.10
C LYS A 134 14.62 -5.59 -10.67
N LEU A 135 13.77 -4.69 -10.19
CA LEU A 135 13.17 -4.78 -8.85
C LEU A 135 12.36 -6.06 -8.69
N GLU A 136 11.51 -6.38 -9.67
CA GLU A 136 10.70 -7.60 -9.65
C GLU A 136 11.57 -8.86 -9.51
N HIS A 137 12.67 -8.94 -10.28
CA HIS A 137 13.59 -10.07 -10.20
C HIS A 137 14.26 -10.18 -8.83
N LEU A 138 14.77 -9.06 -8.30
CA LEU A 138 15.41 -9.01 -6.98
C LEU A 138 14.47 -9.43 -5.85
N LEU A 139 13.20 -8.99 -5.90
CA LEU A 139 12.21 -9.35 -4.90
C LEU A 139 11.76 -10.81 -5.03
N ALA A 140 11.60 -11.33 -6.25
CA ALA A 140 11.24 -12.73 -6.48
C ALA A 140 12.30 -13.72 -5.99
N GLU A 141 13.57 -13.35 -5.97
CA GLU A 141 14.65 -14.17 -5.40
C GLU A 141 14.65 -14.19 -3.86
N ARG A 142 14.12 -13.14 -3.23
CA ARG A 142 14.15 -12.93 -1.78
C ARG A 142 12.86 -13.30 -1.07
N SER A 143 11.74 -13.21 -1.77
CA SER A 143 10.42 -13.34 -1.20
C SER A 143 9.92 -14.77 -1.40
N PRO A 144 9.89 -15.60 -0.35
CA PRO A 144 9.25 -16.90 -0.47
C PRO A 144 7.73 -16.70 -0.42
N ASN A 145 6.97 -17.77 -0.67
CA ASN A 145 5.50 -17.67 -0.65
C ASN A 145 4.97 -17.21 0.73
N SER A 146 3.76 -16.68 0.75
CA SER A 146 3.13 -16.12 1.97
C SER A 146 3.05 -17.11 3.15
N GLU A 147 3.07 -18.41 2.91
CA GLU A 147 3.03 -19.45 3.94
C GLU A 147 4.36 -19.61 4.71
N SER A 148 5.48 -19.24 4.09
CA SER A 148 6.82 -19.51 4.64
C SER A 148 7.48 -18.28 5.27
N ASP A 149 7.26 -17.09 4.71
CA ASP A 149 7.71 -15.83 5.28
C ASP A 149 6.75 -14.68 4.91
N GLU A 150 5.68 -14.59 5.69
CA GLU A 150 4.62 -13.62 5.46
C GLU A 150 5.10 -12.15 5.53
N VAL A 151 6.09 -11.85 6.37
CA VAL A 151 6.62 -10.49 6.52
C VAL A 151 7.33 -10.06 5.25
N ASN A 152 8.26 -10.88 4.75
CA ASN A 152 8.99 -10.60 3.53
C ASN A 152 8.09 -10.66 2.29
N TYR A 153 7.05 -11.50 2.31
CA TYR A 153 6.01 -11.53 1.29
C TYR A 153 5.30 -10.17 1.18
N TRP A 154 4.71 -9.68 2.27
CA TRP A 154 3.96 -8.42 2.25
C TRP A 154 4.86 -7.21 1.96
N ALA A 155 6.10 -7.20 2.46
CA ALA A 155 7.03 -6.12 2.17
C ALA A 155 7.33 -6.07 0.67
N SER A 156 7.58 -7.23 0.06
CA SER A 156 7.84 -7.35 -1.38
C SER A 156 6.62 -6.96 -2.23
N VAL A 157 5.41 -7.32 -1.80
CA VAL A 157 4.16 -6.86 -2.43
C VAL A 157 4.06 -5.35 -2.43
N ILE A 158 4.27 -4.72 -1.27
CA ILE A 158 4.20 -3.26 -1.13
C ILE A 158 5.28 -2.58 -1.97
N TYR A 159 6.54 -3.04 -1.89
CA TYR A 159 7.62 -2.47 -2.68
C TYR A 159 7.36 -2.54 -4.18
N LEU A 160 7.00 -3.73 -4.69
CA LEU A 160 6.76 -3.94 -6.11
C LEU A 160 5.55 -3.13 -6.60
N GLY A 161 4.44 -3.16 -5.86
CA GLY A 161 3.23 -2.44 -6.25
C GLY A 161 3.38 -0.92 -6.12
N CYS A 162 4.05 -0.42 -5.08
CA CYS A 162 4.39 1.00 -4.93
C CYS A 162 5.23 1.51 -6.10
N TYR A 163 6.34 0.82 -6.41
CA TYR A 163 7.22 1.21 -7.51
C TYR A 163 6.51 1.14 -8.87
N THR A 164 5.68 0.11 -9.07
CA THR A 164 4.82 -0.03 -10.27
C THR A 164 3.87 1.15 -10.42
N GLY A 165 3.14 1.49 -9.36
CA GLY A 165 2.17 2.59 -9.39
C GLY A 165 2.83 3.96 -9.58
N GLU A 166 3.98 4.19 -8.95
CA GLU A 166 4.73 5.44 -9.12
C GLU A 166 5.26 5.63 -10.54
N LEU A 167 5.68 4.56 -11.23
CA LEU A 167 6.02 4.65 -12.65
C LEU A 167 4.82 5.01 -13.52
N ILE A 168 3.63 4.47 -13.22
CA ILE A 168 2.40 4.82 -13.93
C ILE A 168 2.04 6.28 -13.65
N ARG A 169 1.99 6.69 -12.37
CA ARG A 169 1.66 8.05 -11.95
C ARG A 169 2.59 9.08 -12.57
N LYS A 170 3.90 8.85 -12.57
CA LYS A 170 4.88 9.77 -13.17
C LYS A 170 4.83 9.78 -14.71
N GLY A 171 4.40 8.68 -15.34
CA GLY A 171 4.36 8.56 -16.79
C GLY A 171 3.09 9.12 -17.45
N ILE A 172 1.92 8.92 -16.82
CA ILE A 172 0.62 9.31 -17.39
C ILE A 172 -0.26 10.12 -16.42
N GLY A 173 0.27 10.52 -15.27
CA GLY A 173 -0.48 11.19 -14.22
C GLY A 173 -1.32 10.23 -13.39
N GLY A 174 -2.01 10.78 -12.40
CA GLY A 174 -2.90 10.04 -11.53
C GLY A 174 -2.72 10.42 -10.06
N GLN A 175 -3.59 9.85 -9.22
CA GLN A 175 -3.65 10.08 -7.79
C GLN A 175 -3.83 8.74 -7.07
N TRP A 176 -3.07 8.54 -6.00
CA TRP A 176 -3.28 7.40 -5.11
C TRP A 176 -4.55 7.61 -4.30
N ILE A 177 -5.40 6.59 -4.24
CA ILE A 177 -6.67 6.64 -3.54
C ILE A 177 -6.85 5.42 -2.64
N THR A 178 -7.72 5.55 -1.65
CA THR A 178 -8.28 4.39 -0.94
C THR A 178 -9.39 3.75 -1.77
N CYS A 179 -9.57 2.42 -1.67
CA CYS A 179 -10.61 1.73 -2.43
C CYS A 179 -11.25 0.55 -1.69
N ASP A 180 -12.52 0.31 -1.98
CA ASP A 180 -13.32 -0.77 -1.37
C ASP A 180 -13.14 -2.13 -2.05
N SER A 181 -12.29 -2.22 -3.09
CA SER A 181 -12.12 -3.43 -3.89
C SER A 181 -10.68 -3.97 -3.85
N GLY A 182 -10.50 -5.23 -4.26
CA GLY A 182 -9.21 -5.92 -4.26
C GLY A 182 -8.74 -6.37 -2.88
N THR A 183 -7.57 -7.02 -2.79
CA THR A 183 -7.04 -7.58 -1.53
C THR A 183 -6.53 -6.51 -0.57
N LEU A 184 -5.97 -5.41 -1.09
CA LEU A 184 -5.47 -4.28 -0.31
C LEU A 184 -6.27 -3.01 -0.67
N PRO A 185 -6.49 -2.08 0.28
CA PRO A 185 -7.43 -0.96 0.16
C PRO A 185 -6.83 0.28 -0.53
N ILE A 186 -5.87 0.10 -1.43
CA ILE A 186 -5.16 1.21 -2.10
C ILE A 186 -5.10 0.93 -3.60
N ALA A 187 -5.45 1.94 -4.40
CA ALA A 187 -5.41 1.90 -5.85
C ALA A 187 -4.87 3.21 -6.42
N LEU A 188 -4.61 3.24 -7.73
CA LEU A 188 -4.20 4.42 -8.47
C LEU A 188 -5.32 4.81 -9.43
N GLU A 189 -5.91 5.98 -9.24
CA GLU A 189 -6.75 6.61 -10.26
C GLU A 189 -5.87 7.33 -11.28
N THR A 190 -6.13 7.09 -12.55
CA THR A 190 -5.35 7.63 -13.67
C THR A 190 -6.25 7.70 -14.91
N THR A 191 -5.65 7.85 -16.09
CA THR A 191 -6.36 7.83 -17.37
C THR A 191 -5.82 6.73 -18.28
N PHE A 192 -6.70 6.15 -19.09
CA PHE A 192 -6.32 5.19 -20.12
C PHE A 192 -7.14 5.49 -21.37
N ARG A 193 -6.47 5.81 -22.49
CA ARG A 193 -7.10 6.25 -23.74
C ARG A 193 -8.06 7.43 -23.54
N GLU A 194 -7.62 8.41 -22.76
CA GLU A 194 -8.39 9.61 -22.40
C GLU A 194 -9.64 9.35 -21.54
N GLU A 195 -9.85 8.11 -21.07
CA GLU A 195 -10.94 7.77 -20.15
C GLU A 195 -10.41 7.59 -18.71
N PRO A 196 -11.19 7.98 -17.68
CA PRO A 196 -10.85 7.68 -16.29
C PRO A 196 -10.67 6.17 -16.08
N ALA A 197 -9.59 5.79 -15.38
CA ALA A 197 -9.26 4.40 -15.11
C ALA A 197 -8.74 4.24 -13.68
N THR A 198 -9.09 3.11 -13.05
CA THR A 198 -8.52 2.71 -11.77
C THR A 198 -7.62 1.50 -11.99
N VAL A 199 -6.37 1.61 -11.57
CA VAL A 199 -5.37 0.54 -11.65
C VAL A 199 -5.09 0.04 -10.22
N ASN A 200 -4.85 -1.26 -10.08
CA ASN A 200 -4.48 -1.87 -8.79
C ASN A 200 -3.04 -2.45 -8.84
N PRO A 201 -2.00 -1.61 -8.68
CA PRO A 201 -0.61 -2.07 -8.70
C PRO A 201 -0.29 -3.10 -7.61
N LEU A 202 -0.81 -2.89 -6.39
CA LEU A 202 -0.62 -3.81 -5.26
C LEU A 202 -1.25 -5.19 -5.55
N GLY A 203 -2.47 -5.23 -6.07
CA GLY A 203 -3.14 -6.45 -6.49
C GLY A 203 -2.41 -7.17 -7.63
N LYS A 204 -1.75 -6.43 -8.53
CA LYS A 204 -0.90 -7.03 -9.56
C LYS A 204 0.38 -7.61 -8.97
N ALA A 205 0.98 -6.96 -7.97
CA ALA A 205 2.12 -7.49 -7.23
C ALA A 205 1.77 -8.78 -6.47
N ILE A 206 0.62 -8.83 -5.80
CA ILE A 206 0.11 -10.07 -5.15
C ILE A 206 0.03 -11.21 -6.16
N LYS A 207 -0.66 -11.00 -7.30
CA LYS A 207 -0.76 -12.02 -8.36
C LYS A 207 0.61 -12.47 -8.87
N ARG A 208 1.58 -11.55 -8.97
CA ARG A 208 2.93 -11.89 -9.40
C ARG A 208 3.64 -12.83 -8.43
N PHE A 209 3.48 -12.65 -7.12
CA PHE A 209 4.09 -13.53 -6.12
C PHE A 209 3.30 -14.84 -5.96
N ASP A 210 1.97 -14.82 -6.11
CA ASP A 210 1.12 -16.01 -5.99
C ASP A 210 1.16 -16.92 -7.23
N ASN A 211 1.09 -16.34 -8.43
CA ASN A 211 0.95 -17.10 -9.69
C ASN A 211 2.25 -17.20 -10.49
N GLY A 212 3.28 -16.43 -10.13
CA GLY A 212 4.58 -16.44 -10.82
C GLY A 212 4.70 -15.42 -11.97
N PRO A 213 5.74 -15.57 -12.81
CA PRO A 213 6.23 -14.51 -13.72
C PRO A 213 5.24 -14.04 -14.79
N ASP A 214 4.28 -14.88 -15.17
CA ASP A 214 3.25 -14.52 -16.16
C ASP A 214 2.33 -13.40 -15.67
N ASP A 215 2.26 -13.19 -14.35
CA ASP A 215 1.50 -12.12 -13.73
C ASP A 215 2.32 -10.85 -13.46
N SER A 216 3.44 -10.65 -14.19
CA SER A 216 4.31 -9.49 -14.03
C SER A 216 3.61 -8.13 -14.19
N PRO A 217 3.86 -7.15 -13.29
CA PRO A 217 3.42 -5.76 -13.46
C PRO A 217 4.14 -5.03 -14.61
N VAL A 218 5.26 -5.54 -15.13
CA VAL A 218 5.98 -4.93 -16.26
C VAL A 218 5.09 -4.80 -17.50
N GLY A 219 4.27 -5.81 -17.78
CA GLY A 219 3.32 -5.80 -18.90
C GLY A 219 2.25 -4.72 -18.74
N LEU A 220 1.75 -4.53 -17.52
CA LEU A 220 0.77 -3.49 -17.18
C LEU A 220 1.35 -2.09 -17.44
N VAL A 221 2.57 -1.81 -16.95
CA VAL A 221 3.23 -0.52 -17.15
C VAL A 221 3.49 -0.25 -18.63
N LYS A 222 4.02 -1.23 -19.38
CA LYS A 222 4.21 -1.10 -20.83
C LYS A 222 2.92 -0.76 -21.56
N MET A 223 1.82 -1.45 -21.22
CA MET A 223 0.51 -1.21 -21.82
C MET A 223 0.03 0.23 -21.58
N LEU A 224 0.09 0.71 -20.33
CA LEU A 224 -0.37 2.04 -19.95
C LEU A 224 0.51 3.15 -20.56
N LEU A 225 1.84 3.00 -20.48
CA LEU A 225 2.78 4.00 -21.00
C LEU A 225 2.89 4.01 -22.53
N SER A 226 2.45 2.97 -23.25
CA SER A 226 2.50 2.97 -24.72
C SER A 226 1.53 3.96 -25.39
N GLN A 227 0.64 4.58 -24.62
CA GLN A 227 -0.39 5.50 -25.11
C GLN A 227 0.09 6.94 -25.28
N THR A 228 1.25 7.29 -24.74
CA THR A 228 1.81 8.65 -24.81
C THR A 228 2.57 8.93 -26.11
N ILE A 229 2.61 7.99 -27.07
CA ILE A 229 3.16 8.25 -28.41
C ILE A 229 2.04 8.81 -29.30
N PRO A 230 2.10 10.08 -29.73
CA PRO A 230 1.15 10.61 -30.70
C PRO A 230 1.29 9.83 -32.02
N PRO A 231 0.21 9.66 -32.80
CA PRO A 231 0.35 9.19 -34.17
C PRO A 231 1.31 10.14 -34.90
N GLN A 232 2.41 9.60 -35.43
CA GLN A 232 3.28 10.36 -36.33
C GLN A 232 2.40 10.84 -37.47
N SER A 233 2.21 12.16 -37.57
CA SER A 233 1.58 12.77 -38.72
C SER A 233 2.35 12.32 -39.95
N GLU A 234 1.68 11.55 -40.82
CA GLU A 234 2.23 11.20 -42.12
C GLU A 234 2.70 12.48 -42.82
N PRO A 235 3.90 12.48 -43.41
CA PRO A 235 4.32 13.61 -44.22
C PRO A 235 3.30 13.75 -45.35
N THR A 236 2.51 14.83 -45.31
CA THR A 236 1.71 15.27 -46.44
C THR A 236 2.67 15.61 -47.57
N GLY A 237 3.04 14.59 -48.33
CA GLY A 237 3.72 14.70 -49.61
C GLY A 237 2.75 15.30 -50.62
N GLY A 238 2.54 16.61 -50.52
CA GLY A 238 1.91 17.41 -51.55
C GLY A 238 2.96 17.78 -52.59
N SER A 239 2.81 17.17 -53.77
CA SER A 239 3.59 17.39 -55.00
C SER A 239 3.40 18.79 -55.59
#